data_AF-A0A431L973-F1
#
_entry.id   AF-A0A431L973-F1
#
_cell.length_a   1.000
_cell.length_b   1.000
_cell.length_c   1.000
_cell.angle_alpha   90.00
_cell.angle_beta   90.00
_cell.angle_gamma   90.00
#
_symmetry.space_group_name_H-M   'P 1'
#
loop_
_entity.id
_entity.type
_entity.pdbx_description
1 polymer ?
#
loop_
_entity_poly.entity_id
_entity_poly.type
_entity_poly.pdbx_seq_one_letter_code
_entity_poly.pdbx_strand_id
1 'polypeptide(L)'
;MQSSELDDLVRIGKSLDPVSVQGLEQQLLVNPDDLGLRIQLLVYYSTCLNQLNLYVTHVQHLISRHANDETFADFAIYRSASLKCSNNEVYEQIKGIWLRRLNLPECSIWAAINAATFFQINDEPELAINTLIAHPDLDLSEAALYKVASLLKILAKKNKSEKRLREALTYFRKSLSLATTHKSKILSNIEIASLAGELVDTGTAREHAITALELAATEKGDDVYGYVVHICNILLGNLALAENDAATAMECLSNAANLEPSALLSAKGPDLSLARRLVEREYFDEVVQFLNLISGYDFNETDKNKLSRLKRLVG
;
A
#
# COMPACT_ATOMS: atom_id res chain seq x y z
N MET A 1 15.57 11.27 -1.81
CA MET A 1 15.03 11.38 -0.45
C MET A 1 14.61 9.99 0.00
N GLN A 2 15.08 9.53 1.16
CA GLN A 2 14.68 8.21 1.69
C GLN A 2 13.30 8.31 2.37
N SER A 3 12.59 7.18 2.53
CA SER A 3 11.26 7.16 3.17
C SER A 3 11.29 7.71 4.61
N SER A 4 12.33 7.39 5.38
CA SER A 4 12.53 7.92 6.74
C SER A 4 12.70 9.45 6.78
N GLU A 5 13.43 10.01 5.81
CA GLU A 5 13.62 11.45 5.66
C GLU A 5 12.30 12.14 5.32
N LEU A 6 11.48 11.53 4.46
CA LEU A 6 10.15 12.04 4.14
C LEU A 6 9.23 12.03 5.38
N ASP A 7 9.25 10.97 6.17
CA ASP A 7 8.47 10.88 7.41
C ASP A 7 8.86 11.97 8.42
N ASP A 8 10.16 12.28 8.52
CA ASP A 8 10.65 13.38 9.34
C ASP A 8 10.16 14.74 8.84
N LEU A 9 10.21 14.99 7.53
CA LEU A 9 9.69 16.23 6.94
C LEU A 9 8.19 16.38 7.18
N VAL A 10 7.43 15.29 7.06
CA VAL A 10 5.99 15.27 7.35
C VAL A 10 5.73 15.57 8.83
N ARG A 11 6.52 14.97 9.74
CA ARG A 11 6.42 15.22 11.18
C ARG A 11 6.72 16.68 11.52
N ILE A 12 7.79 17.23 10.95
CA ILE A 12 8.17 18.64 11.12
C ILE A 12 7.06 19.54 10.60
N GLY A 13 6.58 19.32 9.38
CA GLY A 13 5.52 20.12 8.75
C GLY A 13 4.24 20.19 9.57
N LYS A 14 3.84 19.09 10.22
CA LYS A 14 2.69 19.04 11.14
C LYS A 14 2.88 19.87 12.42
N SER A 15 4.13 20.14 12.80
CA SER A 15 4.49 20.84 14.04
C SER A 15 4.87 22.31 13.84
N LEU A 16 4.87 22.80 12.59
CA LEU A 16 5.23 24.19 12.29
C LEU A 16 4.22 25.18 12.88
N ASP A 17 4.74 26.27 13.44
CA ASP A 17 3.98 27.46 13.81
C ASP A 17 3.98 28.50 12.67
N PRO A 18 3.08 29.52 12.70
CA PRO A 18 2.98 30.51 11.63
C PRO A 18 4.26 31.33 11.38
N VAL A 19 5.08 31.58 12.40
CA VAL A 19 6.34 32.35 12.26
C VAL A 19 7.37 31.49 11.53
N SER A 20 7.48 30.22 11.92
CA SER A 20 8.33 29.25 11.23
C SER A 20 7.95 29.12 9.75
N VAL A 21 6.65 29.03 9.44
CA VAL A 21 6.12 28.96 8.07
C VAL A 21 6.52 30.19 7.24
N GLN A 22 6.35 31.40 7.79
CA GLN A 22 6.79 32.61 7.10
C GLN A 22 8.31 32.58 6.83
N GLY A 23 9.10 32.07 7.77
CA GLY A 23 10.54 31.86 7.59
C GLY A 23 10.85 30.91 6.45
N LEU A 24 10.13 29.79 6.33
CA LEU A 24 10.31 28.83 5.24
C LEU A 24 9.90 29.41 3.87
N GLU A 25 8.83 30.19 3.82
CA GLU A 25 8.42 30.88 2.59
C GLU A 25 9.49 31.86 2.11
N GLN A 26 10.12 32.61 3.02
CA GLN A 26 11.23 33.50 2.67
C GLN A 26 12.44 32.72 2.16
N GLN A 27 12.72 31.54 2.72
CA GLN A 27 13.79 30.68 2.21
C GLN A 27 13.49 30.17 0.79
N LEU A 28 12.23 29.84 0.48
CA LEU A 28 11.83 29.47 -0.88
C LEU A 28 11.92 30.62 -1.90
N LEU A 29 11.93 31.88 -1.47
CA LEU A 29 12.23 32.99 -2.38
C LEU A 29 13.70 32.97 -2.84
N VAL A 30 14.60 32.44 -2.01
CA VAL A 30 16.03 32.31 -2.31
C VAL A 30 16.32 31.00 -3.04
N ASN A 31 15.72 29.90 -2.57
CA ASN A 31 15.87 28.57 -3.15
C ASN A 31 14.49 27.98 -3.52
N PRO A 32 13.90 28.36 -4.66
CA PRO A 32 12.54 27.96 -5.01
C PRO A 32 12.40 26.47 -5.30
N ASP A 33 13.48 25.73 -5.53
CA ASP A 33 13.44 24.31 -5.84
C ASP A 33 13.81 23.43 -4.62
N ASP A 34 13.81 24.01 -3.41
CA ASP A 34 13.99 23.24 -2.16
C ASP A 34 12.78 22.33 -1.89
N LEU A 35 12.92 21.07 -2.28
CA LEU A 35 11.88 20.05 -2.12
C LEU A 35 11.52 19.81 -0.65
N GLY A 36 12.52 19.80 0.25
CA GLY A 36 12.32 19.54 1.67
C GLY A 36 11.46 20.62 2.32
N LEU A 37 11.76 21.89 2.06
CA LEU A 37 10.96 23.02 2.54
C LEU A 37 9.54 23.00 1.98
N ARG A 38 9.38 22.68 0.69
CA ARG A 38 8.06 22.59 0.06
C ARG A 38 7.20 21.49 0.66
N ILE A 39 7.78 20.34 0.98
CA ILE A 39 7.06 19.25 1.65
C ILE A 39 6.58 19.69 3.03
N GLN A 40 7.45 20.31 3.83
CA GLN A 40 7.07 20.81 5.16
C GLN A 40 5.91 21.82 5.07
N LEU A 41 6.00 22.79 4.14
CA LEU A 41 4.94 23.78 3.90
C LEU A 41 3.64 23.15 3.39
N LEU A 42 3.73 22.18 2.48
CA LEU A 42 2.55 21.45 1.99
C LEU A 42 1.82 20.73 3.13
N VAL A 43 2.56 20.05 4.01
CA VAL A 43 1.97 19.40 5.17
C VAL A 43 1.35 20.42 6.13
N TYR A 44 1.99 21.55 6.37
CA TYR A 44 1.40 22.62 7.17
C TYR A 44 0.10 23.14 6.55
N TYR A 45 0.12 23.57 5.29
CA TYR A 45 -1.07 24.13 4.62
C TYR A 45 -2.18 23.10 4.42
N SER A 46 -1.85 21.81 4.28
CA SER A 46 -2.85 20.75 4.24
C SER A 46 -3.63 20.64 5.56
N THR A 47 -3.14 21.20 6.68
CA THR A 47 -3.87 21.29 7.95
C THR A 47 -4.59 22.64 8.17
N CYS A 48 -4.13 23.75 7.58
CA CYS A 48 -4.78 25.08 7.71
C CYS A 48 -5.88 25.38 6.65
N LEU A 49 -7.17 25.31 7.01
CA LEU A 49 -8.28 25.42 6.03
C LEU A 49 -8.33 26.76 5.26
N ASN A 50 -7.82 27.85 5.84
CA ASN A 50 -7.91 29.18 5.23
C ASN A 50 -6.77 29.49 4.23
N GLN A 51 -5.87 28.53 3.95
CA GLN A 51 -4.69 28.72 3.11
C GLN A 51 -4.63 27.76 1.91
N LEU A 52 -5.80 27.37 1.38
CA LEU A 52 -5.91 26.43 0.25
C LEU A 52 -5.19 26.92 -1.02
N ASN A 53 -5.18 28.22 -1.29
CA ASN A 53 -4.51 28.77 -2.48
C ASN A 53 -2.98 28.57 -2.43
N LEU A 54 -2.38 28.74 -1.25
CA LEU A 54 -0.95 28.48 -1.04
C LEU A 54 -0.65 26.99 -1.20
N TYR A 55 -1.49 26.13 -0.62
CA TYR A 55 -1.40 24.68 -0.80
C TYR A 55 -1.39 24.30 -2.29
N VAL A 56 -2.37 24.77 -3.08
CA VAL A 56 -2.43 24.49 -4.53
C VAL A 56 -1.20 25.03 -5.27
N THR A 57 -0.68 26.19 -4.88
CA THR A 57 0.51 26.79 -5.48
C THR A 57 1.76 25.92 -5.26
N HIS A 58 1.96 25.39 -4.06
CA HIS A 58 3.09 24.47 -3.81
C HIS A 58 2.91 23.14 -4.53
N VAL A 59 1.68 22.59 -4.59
CA VAL A 59 1.42 21.37 -5.37
C VAL A 59 1.71 21.59 -6.85
N GLN A 60 1.26 22.71 -7.41
CA GLN A 60 1.53 23.06 -8.80
C GLN A 60 3.03 23.16 -9.07
N HIS A 61 3.80 23.78 -8.17
CA HIS A 61 5.24 23.84 -8.29
C HIS A 61 5.85 22.44 -8.30
N LEU A 62 5.46 21.58 -7.37
CA LEU A 62 5.98 20.21 -7.29
C LEU A 62 5.65 19.40 -8.53
N ILE A 63 4.44 19.47 -9.06
CA ILE A 63 4.08 18.78 -10.31
C ILE A 63 4.90 19.34 -11.48
N SER A 64 5.10 20.66 -11.55
CA SER A 64 5.83 21.27 -12.66
C SER A 64 7.33 20.94 -12.67
N ARG A 65 7.95 20.77 -11.49
CA ARG A 65 9.40 20.59 -11.34
C ARG A 65 9.84 19.17 -11.01
N HIS A 66 8.98 18.41 -10.32
CA HIS A 66 9.33 17.12 -9.72
C HIS A 66 8.35 16.00 -10.10
N ALA A 67 7.44 16.20 -11.08
CA ALA A 67 6.52 15.13 -11.49
C ALA A 67 7.23 13.84 -11.93
N ASN A 68 8.45 13.93 -12.46
CA ASN A 68 9.22 12.77 -12.92
C ASN A 68 10.06 12.11 -11.81
N ASP A 69 10.04 12.64 -10.58
CA ASP A 69 10.79 12.09 -9.46
C ASP A 69 10.05 10.87 -8.89
N GLU A 70 10.76 9.75 -8.78
CA GLU A 70 10.26 8.50 -8.19
C GLU A 70 9.86 8.67 -6.72
N THR A 71 10.55 9.55 -5.99
CA THR A 71 10.29 9.79 -4.56
C THR A 71 8.91 10.43 -4.31
N PHE A 72 8.30 10.99 -5.36
CA PHE A 72 6.98 11.62 -5.29
C PHE A 72 5.82 10.60 -5.35
N ALA A 73 6.12 9.33 -5.66
CA ALA A 73 5.13 8.26 -5.72
C ALA A 73 4.67 7.83 -4.34
N ASP A 74 5.43 8.17 -3.29
CA ASP A 74 5.08 7.80 -1.93
C ASP A 74 3.86 8.59 -1.45
N PHE A 75 2.90 7.84 -0.93
CA PHE A 75 1.55 8.26 -0.57
C PHE A 75 1.54 9.34 0.52
N ALA A 76 2.63 9.52 1.27
CA ALA A 76 2.72 10.42 2.41
C ALA A 76 2.40 11.89 2.07
N ILE A 77 2.84 12.39 0.91
CA ILE A 77 2.59 13.78 0.47
C ILE A 77 1.10 13.99 0.15
N TYR A 78 0.42 12.97 -0.35
CA TYR A 78 -1.01 13.01 -0.69
C TYR A 78 -1.93 12.66 0.48
N ARG A 79 -1.44 11.89 1.45
CA ARG A 79 -2.20 11.48 2.63
C ARG A 79 -2.51 12.65 3.56
N SER A 80 -1.63 13.66 3.60
CA SER A 80 -1.90 14.91 4.32
C SER A 80 -2.95 15.76 3.60
N ALA A 81 -3.08 15.60 2.28
CA ALA A 81 -4.04 16.29 1.43
C ALA A 81 -5.45 15.66 1.42
N SER A 82 -5.56 14.35 1.66
CA SER A 82 -6.81 13.60 1.52
C SER A 82 -7.95 14.10 2.43
N LEU A 83 -7.62 14.70 3.58
CA LEU A 83 -8.61 15.31 4.49
C LEU A 83 -9.27 16.58 3.93
N LYS A 84 -8.68 17.21 2.90
CA LYS A 84 -9.18 18.48 2.31
C LYS A 84 -9.44 18.44 0.81
N CYS A 85 -8.79 17.54 0.08
CA CYS A 85 -9.16 17.23 -1.31
C CYS A 85 -10.56 16.63 -1.43
N SER A 86 -11.24 16.30 -0.31
CA SER A 86 -12.68 16.07 -0.29
C SER A 86 -13.51 17.32 -0.63
N ASN A 87 -12.92 18.52 -0.61
CA ASN A 87 -13.49 19.65 -1.33
C ASN A 87 -13.21 19.45 -2.83
N ASN A 88 -14.25 19.10 -3.58
CA ASN A 88 -14.18 18.82 -5.01
C ASN A 88 -13.43 19.89 -5.80
N GLU A 89 -13.47 21.17 -5.41
CA GLU A 89 -12.82 22.24 -6.17
C GLU A 89 -11.28 22.12 -6.16
N VAL A 90 -10.67 21.90 -4.99
CA VAL A 90 -9.19 21.79 -4.87
C VAL A 90 -8.69 20.53 -5.57
N TYR A 91 -9.42 19.43 -5.42
CA TYR A 91 -9.10 18.18 -6.12
C TYR A 91 -9.14 18.38 -7.64
N GLU A 92 -10.22 18.95 -8.18
CA GLU A 92 -10.36 19.17 -9.62
C GLU A 92 -9.31 20.14 -10.17
N GLN A 93 -8.90 21.16 -9.41
CA GLN A 93 -7.78 22.03 -9.80
C GLN A 93 -6.46 21.25 -9.94
N ILE A 94 -6.10 20.43 -8.94
CA ILE A 94 -4.86 19.65 -8.97
C ILE A 94 -4.92 18.54 -10.03
N LYS A 95 -6.07 17.88 -10.18
CA LYS A 95 -6.35 16.93 -11.26
C LYS A 95 -6.13 17.57 -12.63
N GLY A 96 -6.61 18.79 -12.84
CA GLY A 96 -6.36 19.56 -14.06
C GLY A 96 -4.89 19.87 -14.30
N ILE A 97 -4.09 20.08 -13.26
CA ILE A 97 -2.62 20.23 -13.38
C ILE A 97 -1.98 18.89 -13.81
N TRP A 98 -2.37 17.78 -13.19
CA TRP A 98 -1.88 16.44 -13.56
C TRP A 98 -2.23 16.07 -15.00
N LEU A 99 -3.49 16.21 -15.39
CA LEU A 99 -3.92 15.89 -16.76
C LEU A 99 -3.18 16.73 -17.80
N ARG A 100 -2.86 18.00 -17.52
CA ARG A 100 -2.00 18.81 -18.40
C ARG A 100 -0.58 18.27 -18.46
N ARG A 101 0.02 17.88 -17.32
CA ARG A 101 1.37 17.32 -17.25
C ARG A 101 1.48 16.01 -18.05
N LEU A 102 0.48 15.14 -17.95
CA LEU A 102 0.44 13.84 -18.64
C LEU A 102 0.36 13.96 -20.17
N ASN A 103 -0.09 15.11 -20.69
CA ASN A 103 -0.16 15.38 -22.13
C ASN A 103 1.14 15.97 -22.70
N LEU A 104 2.17 16.18 -21.89
CA LEU A 104 3.44 16.70 -22.37
C LEU A 104 4.32 15.57 -22.94
N PRO A 105 5.05 15.81 -24.06
CA PRO A 105 5.91 14.79 -24.67
C PRO A 105 6.98 14.22 -23.73
N GLU A 106 7.46 15.02 -22.78
CA GLU A 106 8.47 14.62 -21.79
C GLU A 106 7.89 14.00 -20.51
N CYS A 107 6.60 13.63 -20.53
CA CYS A 107 5.98 12.91 -19.42
C CYS A 107 6.67 11.54 -19.26
N SER A 108 7.25 11.31 -18.09
CA SER A 108 7.83 10.01 -17.75
C SER A 108 6.78 9.07 -17.16
N ILE A 109 7.09 7.77 -17.14
CA ILE A 109 6.25 6.78 -16.44
C ILE A 109 6.09 7.11 -14.94
N TRP A 110 7.09 7.75 -14.33
CA TRP A 110 7.00 8.21 -12.93
C TRP A 110 5.96 9.31 -12.74
N ALA A 111 5.83 10.25 -13.69
CA ALA A 111 4.74 11.22 -13.65
C ALA A 111 3.37 10.56 -13.77
N ALA A 112 3.23 9.50 -14.57
CA ALA A 112 2.00 8.72 -14.65
C ALA A 112 1.70 7.97 -13.34
N ILE A 113 2.71 7.37 -12.69
CA ILE A 113 2.58 6.71 -11.37
C ILE A 113 2.15 7.72 -10.29
N ASN A 114 2.77 8.90 -10.29
CA ASN A 114 2.47 9.97 -9.34
C ASN A 114 1.04 10.48 -9.52
N ALA A 115 0.62 10.75 -10.76
CA ALA A 115 -0.75 11.14 -11.08
C ALA A 115 -1.77 10.05 -10.69
N ALA A 116 -1.50 8.79 -11.04
CA ALA A 116 -2.35 7.66 -10.70
C ALA A 116 -2.51 7.48 -9.18
N THR A 117 -1.45 7.76 -8.41
CA THR A 117 -1.50 7.78 -6.94
C THR A 117 -2.37 8.91 -6.42
N PHE A 118 -2.28 10.11 -7.00
CA PHE A 118 -3.17 11.22 -6.67
C PHE A 118 -4.65 10.91 -6.94
N PHE A 119 -4.98 10.29 -8.08
CA PHE A 119 -6.37 9.97 -8.44
C PHE A 119 -7.05 8.96 -7.48
N GLN A 120 -6.26 8.18 -6.72
CA GLN A 120 -6.81 7.30 -5.69
C GLN A 120 -7.42 8.07 -4.50
N ILE A 121 -7.04 9.33 -4.28
CA ILE A 121 -7.53 10.14 -3.16
C ILE A 121 -9.05 10.31 -3.23
N ASN A 122 -9.60 10.49 -4.44
CA ASN A 122 -11.03 10.69 -4.66
C ASN A 122 -11.72 9.45 -5.24
N ASP A 123 -11.15 8.25 -4.98
CA ASP A 123 -11.71 6.96 -5.43
C ASP A 123 -11.99 6.92 -6.95
N GLU A 124 -11.02 7.39 -7.75
CA GLU A 124 -11.05 7.33 -9.22
C GLU A 124 -10.09 6.25 -9.78
N PRO A 125 -10.20 4.96 -9.37
CA PRO A 125 -9.24 3.93 -9.78
C PRO A 125 -9.21 3.70 -11.30
N GLU A 126 -10.33 3.87 -12.01
CA GLU A 126 -10.37 3.74 -13.47
C GLU A 126 -9.53 4.82 -14.16
N LEU A 127 -9.58 6.07 -13.70
CA LEU A 127 -8.74 7.14 -14.25
C LEU A 127 -7.25 6.85 -14.01
N ALA A 128 -6.91 6.37 -12.81
CA ALA A 128 -5.56 5.95 -12.46
C ALA A 128 -5.05 4.81 -13.34
N ILE A 129 -5.88 3.79 -13.58
CA ILE A 129 -5.55 2.65 -14.45
C ILE A 129 -5.34 3.12 -15.89
N ASN A 130 -6.28 3.90 -16.43
CA ASN A 130 -6.22 4.37 -17.82
C ASN A 130 -5.00 5.26 -18.07
N THR A 131 -4.63 6.09 -17.09
CA THR A 131 -3.41 6.92 -17.15
C THR A 131 -2.15 6.07 -17.30
N LEU A 132 -2.04 4.99 -16.53
CA LEU A 132 -0.87 4.10 -16.58
C LEU A 132 -0.87 3.22 -17.83
N ILE A 133 -2.03 2.66 -18.21
CA ILE A 133 -2.15 1.78 -19.39
C ILE A 133 -1.85 2.52 -20.70
N ALA A 134 -2.19 3.80 -20.78
CA ALA A 134 -1.91 4.60 -21.97
C ALA A 134 -0.42 4.97 -22.14
N HIS A 135 0.41 4.78 -21.11
CA HIS A 135 1.81 5.18 -21.16
C HIS A 135 2.65 4.16 -21.94
N PRO A 136 3.45 4.58 -22.94
CA PRO A 136 4.19 3.66 -23.82
C PRO A 136 5.21 2.78 -23.07
N ASP A 137 5.81 3.31 -22.00
CA ASP A 137 6.83 2.60 -21.22
C ASP A 137 6.27 1.70 -20.10
N LEU A 138 4.95 1.46 -20.04
CA LEU A 138 4.33 0.65 -18.98
C LEU A 138 4.99 -0.72 -18.83
N ASP A 139 5.14 -1.45 -19.94
CA ASP A 139 5.68 -2.81 -19.94
C ASP A 139 7.19 -2.86 -19.63
N LEU A 140 7.85 -1.71 -19.45
CA LEU A 140 9.25 -1.60 -19.07
C LEU A 140 9.43 -1.25 -17.57
N SER A 141 8.35 -0.92 -16.86
CA SER A 141 8.40 -0.45 -15.47
C SER A 141 7.73 -1.44 -14.51
N GLU A 142 8.55 -2.09 -13.69
CA GLU A 142 8.11 -2.95 -12.59
C GLU A 142 7.09 -2.24 -11.68
N ALA A 143 7.40 -1.01 -11.27
CA ALA A 143 6.59 -0.20 -10.37
C ALA A 143 5.24 0.19 -11.00
N ALA A 144 5.22 0.57 -12.29
CA ALA A 144 3.98 0.90 -12.98
C ALA A 144 3.06 -0.32 -13.11
N LEU A 145 3.62 -1.47 -13.50
CA LEU A 145 2.87 -2.73 -13.59
C LEU A 145 2.29 -3.14 -12.24
N TYR A 146 3.08 -3.05 -11.16
CA TYR A 146 2.62 -3.34 -9.80
C TYR A 146 1.48 -2.38 -9.40
N LYS A 147 1.59 -1.10 -9.73
CA LYS A 147 0.57 -0.08 -9.43
C LYS A 147 -0.74 -0.36 -10.19
N VAL A 148 -0.68 -0.69 -11.48
CA VAL A 148 -1.85 -1.08 -12.29
C VAL A 148 -2.50 -2.33 -11.68
N ALA A 149 -1.72 -3.35 -11.34
CA ALA A 149 -2.23 -4.58 -10.72
C ALA A 149 -2.96 -4.30 -9.40
N SER A 150 -2.37 -3.47 -8.54
CA SER A 150 -2.94 -3.06 -7.26
C SER A 150 -4.26 -2.30 -7.43
N LEU A 151 -4.32 -1.36 -8.39
CA LEU A 151 -5.54 -0.62 -8.72
C LEU A 151 -6.65 -1.53 -9.25
N LEU A 152 -6.32 -2.46 -10.15
CA LEU A 152 -7.26 -3.45 -10.67
C LEU A 152 -7.81 -4.33 -9.56
N LYS A 153 -6.97 -4.77 -8.61
CA LYS A 153 -7.40 -5.52 -7.42
C LYS A 153 -8.41 -4.74 -6.57
N ILE A 154 -8.15 -3.45 -6.31
CA ILE A 154 -9.08 -2.58 -5.56
C ILE A 154 -10.43 -2.51 -6.28
N LEU A 155 -10.42 -2.20 -7.59
CA LEU A 155 -11.63 -2.09 -8.39
C LEU A 155 -12.39 -3.43 -8.47
N ALA A 156 -11.66 -4.53 -8.59
CA ALA A 156 -12.23 -5.87 -8.61
C ALA A 156 -12.98 -6.19 -7.32
N LYS A 157 -12.42 -5.85 -6.15
CA LYS A 157 -13.08 -6.03 -4.85
C LYS A 157 -14.31 -5.14 -4.71
N LYS A 158 -14.22 -3.87 -5.12
CA LYS A 158 -15.33 -2.92 -5.10
C LYS A 158 -16.52 -3.41 -5.95
N ASN A 159 -16.23 -3.92 -7.14
CA ASN A 159 -17.25 -4.34 -8.11
C ASN A 159 -17.54 -5.84 -8.10
N LYS A 160 -16.91 -6.61 -7.21
CA LYS A 160 -16.93 -8.09 -7.20
C LYS A 160 -16.63 -8.70 -8.58
N SER A 161 -15.65 -8.14 -9.29
CA SER A 161 -15.34 -8.48 -10.67
C SER A 161 -14.17 -9.48 -10.78
N GLU A 162 -14.50 -10.74 -11.03
CA GLU A 162 -13.51 -11.79 -11.28
C GLU A 162 -12.61 -11.46 -12.48
N LYS A 163 -13.18 -10.88 -13.55
CA LYS A 163 -12.41 -10.43 -14.73
C LYS A 163 -11.28 -9.48 -14.33
N ARG A 164 -11.57 -8.48 -13.49
CA ARG A 164 -10.58 -7.52 -13.02
C ARG A 164 -9.54 -8.17 -12.08
N LEU A 165 -9.91 -9.20 -11.30
CA LEU A 165 -8.93 -10.00 -10.54
C LEU A 165 -7.94 -10.72 -11.47
N ARG A 166 -8.43 -11.33 -12.56
CA ARG A 166 -7.58 -12.00 -13.55
C ARG A 166 -6.66 -11.02 -14.29
N GLU A 167 -7.14 -9.83 -14.60
CA GLU A 167 -6.31 -8.75 -15.13
C GLU A 167 -5.23 -8.34 -14.12
N ALA A 168 -5.59 -8.11 -12.85
CA ALA A 168 -4.63 -7.79 -11.79
C ALA A 168 -3.54 -8.86 -11.65
N LEU A 169 -3.92 -10.14 -11.64
CA LEU A 169 -2.99 -11.27 -11.58
C LEU A 169 -2.00 -11.26 -12.76
N THR A 170 -2.47 -10.92 -13.96
CA THR A 170 -1.62 -10.80 -15.15
C THR A 170 -0.57 -9.71 -14.97
N TYR A 171 -0.97 -8.53 -14.48
CA TYR A 171 -0.04 -7.43 -14.25
C TYR A 171 0.96 -7.69 -13.11
N PHE A 172 0.54 -8.36 -12.02
CA PHE A 172 1.49 -8.76 -10.98
C PHE A 172 2.54 -9.76 -11.49
N ARG A 173 2.14 -10.73 -12.34
CA ARG A 173 3.10 -11.65 -12.98
C ARG A 173 4.09 -10.93 -13.88
N LYS A 174 3.63 -9.96 -14.68
CA LYS A 174 4.53 -9.11 -15.49
C LYS A 174 5.49 -8.31 -14.59
N SER A 175 4.97 -7.66 -13.54
CA SER A 175 5.79 -6.92 -12.58
C SER A 175 6.86 -7.84 -11.94
N LEU A 176 6.48 -9.03 -11.49
CA LEU A 176 7.41 -10.03 -10.96
C LEU A 176 8.51 -10.40 -11.96
N SER A 177 8.21 -10.48 -13.25
CA SER A 177 9.21 -10.79 -14.29
C SER A 177 10.26 -9.68 -14.48
N LEU A 178 9.93 -8.45 -14.11
CA LEU A 178 10.86 -7.31 -14.11
C LEU A 178 11.51 -7.06 -12.75
N ALA A 179 11.07 -7.78 -11.70
CA ALA A 179 11.48 -7.52 -10.34
C ALA A 179 12.98 -7.78 -10.12
N THR A 180 13.71 -6.72 -9.77
CA THR A 180 15.16 -6.80 -9.57
C THR A 180 15.56 -7.00 -8.12
N THR A 181 14.76 -6.49 -7.17
CA THR A 181 15.03 -6.60 -5.73
C THR A 181 14.34 -7.81 -5.11
N HIS A 182 14.88 -8.33 -4.00
CA HIS A 182 14.24 -9.40 -3.23
C HIS A 182 12.89 -8.96 -2.67
N LYS A 183 12.82 -7.77 -2.04
CA LYS A 183 11.57 -7.18 -1.52
C LYS A 183 10.47 -7.11 -2.58
N SER A 184 10.77 -6.62 -3.78
CA SER A 184 9.83 -6.58 -4.90
C SER A 184 9.31 -7.96 -5.31
N LYS A 185 10.21 -8.95 -5.39
CA LYS A 185 9.85 -10.34 -5.71
C LYS A 185 8.93 -10.91 -4.64
N ILE A 186 9.26 -10.72 -3.37
CA ILE A 186 8.46 -11.18 -2.22
C ILE A 186 7.06 -10.58 -2.29
N LEU A 187 6.95 -9.25 -2.39
CA LEU A 187 5.66 -8.55 -2.42
C LEU A 187 4.81 -8.98 -3.62
N SER A 188 5.42 -9.16 -4.80
CA SER A 188 4.69 -9.63 -5.99
C SER A 188 4.20 -11.07 -5.83
N ASN A 189 5.01 -11.97 -5.27
CA ASN A 189 4.60 -13.35 -5.00
C ASN A 189 3.42 -13.44 -4.02
N ILE A 190 3.41 -12.62 -2.95
CA ILE A 190 2.29 -12.56 -2.00
C ILE A 190 1.00 -12.13 -2.70
N GLU A 191 1.07 -11.08 -3.53
CA GLU A 191 -0.09 -10.57 -4.24
C GLU A 191 -0.63 -11.58 -5.27
N ILE A 192 0.26 -12.26 -6.00
CA ILE A 192 -0.10 -13.35 -6.92
C ILE A 192 -0.77 -14.49 -6.16
N ALA A 193 -0.17 -14.92 -5.05
CA ALA A 193 -0.70 -16.03 -4.24
C ALA A 193 -2.11 -15.72 -3.71
N SER A 194 -2.30 -14.52 -3.16
CA SER A 194 -3.59 -14.04 -2.66
C SER A 194 -4.66 -14.02 -3.77
N LEU A 195 -4.35 -13.44 -4.94
CA LEU A 195 -5.29 -13.36 -6.06
C LEU A 195 -5.61 -14.74 -6.65
N ALA A 196 -4.62 -15.62 -6.77
CA ALA A 196 -4.81 -16.98 -7.24
C ALA A 196 -5.72 -17.77 -6.28
N GLY A 197 -5.56 -17.59 -4.96
CA GLY A 197 -6.45 -18.16 -3.95
C GLY A 197 -7.89 -17.65 -4.08
N GLU A 198 -8.08 -16.33 -4.28
CA GLU A 198 -9.41 -15.74 -4.55
C GLU A 198 -10.04 -16.29 -5.84
N LEU A 199 -9.23 -16.65 -6.84
CA LEU A 199 -9.64 -17.25 -8.12
C LEU A 199 -9.74 -18.78 -8.10
N VAL A 200 -9.53 -19.41 -6.94
CA VAL A 200 -9.54 -20.88 -6.75
C VAL A 200 -8.47 -21.60 -7.61
N ASP A 201 -7.42 -20.90 -8.01
CA ASP A 201 -6.22 -21.49 -8.62
C ASP A 201 -5.26 -21.89 -7.49
N THR A 202 -5.58 -22.99 -6.83
CA THR A 202 -4.89 -23.45 -5.61
C THR A 202 -3.42 -23.80 -5.86
N GLY A 203 -3.10 -24.29 -7.06
CA GLY A 203 -1.73 -24.61 -7.47
C GLY A 203 -0.85 -23.36 -7.51
N THR A 204 -1.25 -22.35 -8.29
CA THR A 204 -0.56 -21.05 -8.35
C THR A 204 -0.50 -20.41 -6.96
N ALA A 205 -1.59 -20.44 -6.19
CA ALA A 205 -1.65 -19.83 -4.87
C ALA A 205 -0.60 -20.43 -3.92
N ARG A 206 -0.48 -21.75 -3.91
CA ARG A 206 0.48 -22.50 -3.09
C ARG A 206 1.92 -22.25 -3.51
N GLU A 207 2.21 -22.37 -4.81
CA GLU A 207 3.55 -22.17 -5.38
C GLU A 207 4.13 -20.80 -5.00
N HIS A 208 3.37 -19.74 -5.23
CA HIS A 208 3.83 -18.38 -4.99
C HIS A 208 3.91 -18.04 -3.49
N ALA A 209 3.03 -18.61 -2.65
CA ALA A 209 3.14 -18.42 -1.20
C ALA A 209 4.38 -19.10 -0.62
N ILE A 210 4.71 -20.32 -1.07
CA ILE A 210 5.94 -21.02 -0.69
C ILE A 210 7.16 -20.24 -1.17
N THR A 211 7.16 -19.81 -2.44
CA THR A 211 8.25 -18.99 -3.00
C THR A 211 8.48 -17.71 -2.19
N ALA A 212 7.42 -17.02 -1.78
CA ALA A 212 7.53 -15.82 -0.94
C ALA A 212 8.15 -16.13 0.44
N LEU A 213 7.75 -17.24 1.09
CA LEU A 213 8.33 -17.68 2.36
C LEU A 213 9.81 -18.04 2.22
N GLU A 214 10.18 -18.76 1.17
CA GLU A 214 11.57 -19.13 0.89
C GLU A 214 12.46 -17.91 0.66
N LEU A 215 12.00 -16.95 -0.15
CA LEU A 215 12.70 -15.69 -0.36
C LEU A 215 12.85 -14.90 0.95
N ALA A 216 11.77 -14.76 1.72
CA ALA A 216 11.78 -14.05 2.99
C ALA A 216 12.70 -14.72 4.02
N ALA A 217 12.81 -16.06 4.01
CA ALA A 217 13.72 -16.78 4.90
C ALA A 217 15.20 -16.44 4.69
N THR A 218 15.57 -15.95 3.49
CA THR A 218 16.94 -15.47 3.21
C THR A 218 17.22 -14.06 3.75
N GLU A 219 16.18 -13.34 4.17
CA GLU A 219 16.24 -11.93 4.61
C GLU A 219 15.58 -11.75 6.00
N LYS A 220 15.85 -12.67 6.94
CA LYS A 220 15.35 -12.55 8.32
C LYS A 220 15.75 -11.20 8.94
N GLY A 221 14.79 -10.56 9.61
CA GLY A 221 14.95 -9.21 10.17
C GLY A 221 14.63 -8.06 9.21
N ASP A 222 14.31 -8.32 7.94
CA ASP A 222 13.78 -7.29 7.04
C ASP A 222 12.38 -6.83 7.48
N ASP A 223 12.03 -5.57 7.18
CA ASP A 223 10.78 -4.94 7.62
C ASP A 223 9.52 -5.64 7.07
N VAL A 224 9.63 -6.40 5.98
CA VAL A 224 8.53 -7.21 5.44
C VAL A 224 8.45 -8.62 6.02
N TYR A 225 9.52 -9.17 6.62
CA TYR A 225 9.61 -10.61 6.95
C TYR A 225 8.40 -11.12 7.74
N GLY A 226 8.08 -10.47 8.87
CA GLY A 226 6.94 -10.87 9.72
C GLY A 226 5.59 -10.80 8.99
N TYR A 227 5.42 -9.84 8.08
CA TYR A 227 4.22 -9.75 7.24
C TYR A 227 4.13 -10.92 6.24
N VAL A 228 5.23 -11.30 5.59
CA VAL A 228 5.27 -12.44 4.65
C VAL A 228 4.90 -13.73 5.37
N VAL A 229 5.57 -14.02 6.49
CA VAL A 229 5.34 -15.24 7.27
C VAL A 229 3.88 -15.34 7.67
N HIS A 230 3.30 -14.24 8.16
CA HIS A 230 1.90 -14.20 8.54
C HIS A 230 0.96 -14.49 7.36
N ILE A 231 1.02 -13.68 6.29
CA ILE A 231 0.04 -13.75 5.20
C ILE A 231 0.16 -15.05 4.41
N CYS A 232 1.38 -15.51 4.13
CA CYS A 232 1.57 -16.75 3.37
C CYS A 232 1.09 -17.98 4.15
N ASN A 233 1.35 -18.06 5.45
CA ASN A 233 0.84 -19.17 6.26
C ASN A 233 -0.69 -19.11 6.40
N ILE A 234 -1.29 -17.93 6.58
CA ILE A 234 -2.76 -17.80 6.58
C ILE A 234 -3.36 -18.29 5.26
N LEU A 235 -2.76 -17.94 4.11
CA LEU A 235 -3.22 -18.42 2.81
C LEU A 235 -3.05 -19.94 2.66
N LEU A 236 -1.87 -20.48 2.96
CA LEU A 236 -1.58 -21.91 2.85
C LEU A 236 -2.49 -22.75 3.76
N GLY A 237 -2.73 -22.30 5.00
CA GLY A 237 -3.67 -22.97 5.90
C GLY A 237 -5.12 -22.89 5.41
N ASN A 238 -5.51 -21.78 4.78
CA ASN A 238 -6.84 -21.67 4.15
C ASN A 238 -7.01 -22.68 2.99
N LEU A 239 -5.97 -22.89 2.19
CA LEU A 239 -5.95 -23.90 1.13
C LEU A 239 -6.03 -25.31 1.70
N ALA A 240 -5.18 -25.63 2.69
CA ALA A 240 -5.19 -26.93 3.37
C ALA A 240 -6.56 -27.25 4.00
N LEU A 241 -7.18 -26.26 4.66
CA LEU A 241 -8.49 -26.44 5.26
C LEU A 241 -9.60 -26.71 4.21
N ALA A 242 -9.51 -26.08 3.04
CA ALA A 242 -10.42 -26.34 1.92
C ALA A 242 -10.24 -27.76 1.34
N GLU A 243 -9.04 -28.31 1.43
CA GLU A 243 -8.69 -29.70 1.06
C GLU A 243 -9.00 -30.71 2.19
N ASN A 244 -9.64 -30.26 3.28
CA ASN A 244 -9.93 -31.04 4.49
C ASN A 244 -8.69 -31.53 5.26
N ASP A 245 -7.55 -30.88 5.06
CA ASP A 245 -6.34 -31.10 5.85
C ASP A 245 -6.29 -30.10 7.02
N ALA A 246 -7.00 -30.44 8.10
CA ALA A 246 -7.05 -29.62 9.30
C ALA A 246 -5.69 -29.57 10.02
N ALA A 247 -4.90 -30.64 9.97
CA ALA A 247 -3.60 -30.70 10.65
C ALA A 247 -2.64 -29.66 10.06
N THR A 248 -2.49 -29.64 8.74
CA THR A 248 -1.66 -28.64 8.05
C THR A 248 -2.23 -27.23 8.24
N ALA A 249 -3.55 -27.06 8.26
CA ALA A 249 -4.17 -25.76 8.51
C ALA A 249 -3.82 -25.21 9.91
N MET A 250 -3.82 -26.05 10.94
CA MET A 250 -3.45 -25.65 12.31
C MET A 250 -1.95 -25.38 12.43
N GLU A 251 -1.09 -26.17 11.79
CA GLU A 251 0.34 -25.91 11.71
C GLU A 251 0.63 -24.54 11.06
N CYS A 252 -0.03 -24.26 9.94
CA CYS A 252 0.04 -22.96 9.28
C CYS A 252 -0.42 -21.84 10.21
N LEU A 253 -1.52 -22.02 10.95
CA LEU A 253 -1.98 -20.99 11.91
C LEU A 253 -0.93 -20.72 13.00
N SER A 254 -0.32 -21.77 13.55
CA SER A 254 0.77 -21.65 14.52
C SER A 254 1.97 -20.89 13.95
N ASN A 255 2.39 -21.24 12.73
CA ASN A 255 3.48 -20.56 12.04
C ASN A 255 3.15 -19.08 11.74
N ALA A 256 1.89 -18.77 11.41
CA ALA A 256 1.44 -17.40 11.20
C ALA A 256 1.47 -16.53 12.47
N ALA A 257 1.53 -17.14 13.66
CA ALA A 257 1.68 -16.44 14.94
C ALA A 257 3.14 -16.21 15.34
N ASN A 258 4.11 -16.87 14.69
CA ASN A 258 5.54 -16.64 14.94
C ASN A 258 6.01 -15.36 14.22
N LEU A 259 5.47 -14.24 14.69
CA LEU A 259 5.67 -12.94 14.08
C LEU A 259 7.04 -12.38 14.51
N GLU A 260 7.78 -11.78 13.58
CA GLU A 260 8.84 -10.83 13.93
C GLU A 260 8.27 -9.41 13.80
N PRO A 261 8.87 -8.39 14.46
CA PRO A 261 8.46 -7.00 14.25
C PRO A 261 8.45 -6.65 12.76
N SER A 262 7.31 -6.17 12.26
CA SER A 262 7.16 -5.78 10.87
C SER A 262 6.30 -4.52 10.79
N ALA A 263 6.90 -3.44 10.29
CA ALA A 263 6.18 -2.17 10.08
C ALA A 263 4.98 -2.36 9.15
N LEU A 264 5.13 -3.21 8.13
CA LEU A 264 4.07 -3.52 7.19
C LEU A 264 2.91 -4.27 7.86
N LEU A 265 3.21 -5.26 8.71
CA LEU A 265 2.18 -5.99 9.46
C LEU A 265 1.44 -5.08 10.45
N SER A 266 2.15 -4.21 11.17
CA SER A 266 1.52 -3.20 12.04
C SER A 266 0.62 -2.24 11.25
N ALA A 267 1.05 -1.83 10.05
CA ALA A 267 0.30 -0.91 9.21
C ALA A 267 -0.93 -1.55 8.53
N LYS A 268 -0.84 -2.83 8.13
CA LYS A 268 -1.91 -3.55 7.41
C LYS A 268 -2.87 -4.29 8.34
N GLY A 269 -2.42 -4.65 9.54
CA GLY A 269 -3.14 -5.49 10.48
C GLY A 269 -3.04 -6.98 10.15
N PRO A 270 -3.43 -7.85 11.10
CA PRO A 270 -3.40 -9.30 10.90
C PRO A 270 -4.59 -9.77 10.06
N ASP A 271 -4.36 -10.82 9.27
CA ASP A 271 -5.42 -11.58 8.60
C ASP A 271 -5.91 -12.69 9.53
N LEU A 272 -7.19 -12.64 9.90
CA LEU A 272 -7.84 -13.59 10.81
C LEU A 272 -8.75 -14.59 10.08
N SER A 273 -8.69 -14.66 8.75
CA SER A 273 -9.58 -15.49 7.93
C SER A 273 -9.46 -16.98 8.25
N LEU A 274 -8.24 -17.50 8.36
CA LEU A 274 -8.00 -18.90 8.70
C LEU A 274 -8.53 -19.24 10.10
N ALA A 275 -8.20 -18.40 11.09
CA ALA A 275 -8.68 -18.57 12.46
C ALA A 275 -10.22 -18.64 12.52
N ARG A 276 -10.92 -17.75 11.80
CA ARG A 276 -12.40 -17.78 11.74
C ARG A 276 -12.93 -19.09 11.17
N ARG A 277 -12.35 -19.60 10.08
CA ARG A 277 -12.77 -20.87 9.47
C ARG A 277 -12.48 -22.08 10.36
N LEU A 278 -11.44 -22.01 11.19
CA LEU A 278 -11.13 -23.04 12.19
C LEU A 278 -12.14 -23.03 13.34
N VAL A 279 -12.59 -21.86 13.80
CA VAL A 279 -13.70 -21.71 14.77
C VAL A 279 -14.99 -22.32 14.24
N GLU A 280 -15.32 -22.09 12.96
CA GLU A 280 -16.50 -22.70 12.31
C GLU A 280 -16.45 -24.25 12.27
N ARG A 281 -15.25 -24.82 12.43
CA ARG A 281 -15.02 -26.27 12.52
C ARG A 281 -14.67 -26.73 13.94
N GLU A 282 -14.96 -25.90 14.95
CA GLU A 282 -14.82 -26.23 16.38
C GLU A 282 -13.36 -26.45 16.85
N TYR A 283 -12.35 -25.97 16.11
CA TYR A 283 -10.94 -25.96 16.53
C TYR A 283 -10.65 -24.73 17.40
N PHE A 284 -11.24 -24.68 18.60
CA PHE A 284 -11.17 -23.50 19.46
C PHE A 284 -9.81 -23.32 20.14
N ASP A 285 -9.20 -24.41 20.62
CA ASP A 285 -7.97 -24.36 21.43
C ASP A 285 -6.80 -23.78 20.64
N GLU A 286 -6.62 -24.22 19.38
CA GLU A 286 -5.57 -23.73 18.49
C GLU A 286 -5.78 -22.25 18.14
N VAL A 287 -7.03 -21.84 17.95
CA VAL A 287 -7.38 -20.44 17.68
C VAL A 287 -7.11 -19.57 18.92
N VAL A 288 -7.41 -20.04 20.13
CA VAL A 288 -7.08 -19.34 21.38
C VAL A 288 -5.57 -19.16 21.50
N GLN A 289 -4.78 -20.21 21.24
CA GLN A 289 -3.32 -20.14 21.27
C GLN A 289 -2.78 -19.09 20.30
N PHE A 290 -3.23 -19.14 19.04
CA PHE A 290 -2.88 -18.16 18.01
C PHE A 290 -3.20 -16.72 18.45
N LEU A 291 -4.42 -16.47 18.94
CA LEU A 291 -4.87 -15.14 19.36
C LEU A 291 -4.09 -14.60 20.56
N ASN A 292 -3.60 -15.46 21.44
CA ASN A 292 -2.76 -15.06 22.56
C ASN A 292 -1.38 -14.62 22.08
N LEU A 293 -0.76 -15.38 21.17
CA LEU A 293 0.55 -15.06 20.60
C LEU A 293 0.55 -13.71 19.87
N ILE A 294 -0.44 -13.46 19.02
CA ILE A 294 -0.45 -12.22 18.22
C ILE A 294 -0.98 -11.01 18.99
N SER A 295 -1.58 -11.19 20.17
CA SER A 295 -2.13 -10.05 20.94
C SER A 295 -1.09 -9.11 21.55
N GLY A 296 0.18 -9.52 21.60
CA GLY A 296 1.29 -8.66 22.01
C GLY A 296 1.79 -7.70 20.94
N TYR A 297 1.30 -7.80 19.70
CA TYR A 297 1.75 -6.94 18.60
C TYR A 297 1.10 -5.57 18.64
N ASP A 298 1.86 -4.55 18.23
CA ASP A 298 1.38 -3.18 18.12
C ASP A 298 0.52 -2.99 16.87
N PHE A 299 -0.73 -3.45 16.98
CA PHE A 299 -1.77 -3.21 16.00
C PHE A 299 -2.57 -1.95 16.33
N ASN A 300 -3.18 -1.34 15.31
CA ASN A 300 -4.12 -0.24 15.53
C ASN A 300 -5.38 -0.71 16.29
N GLU A 301 -6.15 0.24 16.82
CA GLU A 301 -7.36 -0.04 17.61
C GLU A 301 -8.44 -0.82 16.84
N THR A 302 -8.55 -0.62 15.53
CA THR A 302 -9.52 -1.37 14.71
C THR A 302 -9.18 -2.85 14.70
N ASP A 303 -7.90 -3.19 14.57
CA ASP A 303 -7.42 -4.57 14.52
C ASP A 303 -7.43 -5.24 15.90
N LYS A 304 -7.06 -4.50 16.97
CA LYS A 304 -7.26 -4.96 18.35
C LYS A 304 -8.73 -5.30 18.64
N ASN A 305 -9.66 -4.50 18.12
CA ASN A 305 -11.10 -4.77 18.23
C ASN A 305 -11.53 -6.04 17.47
N LYS A 306 -10.96 -6.31 16.28
CA LYS A 306 -11.20 -7.56 15.54
C LYS A 306 -10.72 -8.78 16.33
N LEU A 307 -9.51 -8.71 16.89
CA LEU A 307 -8.95 -9.76 17.76
C LEU A 307 -9.84 -10.02 18.97
N SER A 308 -10.24 -8.96 19.67
CA SER A 308 -11.10 -9.05 20.86
C SER A 308 -12.50 -9.59 20.57
N ARG A 309 -13.03 -9.36 19.36
CA ARG A 309 -14.28 -9.99 18.91
C ARG A 309 -14.10 -11.49 18.70
N LEU A 310 -13.02 -11.91 18.04
CA LEU A 310 -12.77 -13.32 17.80
C LEU A 310 -12.46 -14.08 19.09
N LYS A 311 -11.70 -13.49 20.03
CA LYS A 311 -11.44 -14.06 21.37
C LYS A 311 -12.73 -14.39 22.14
N ARG A 312 -13.76 -13.55 22.02
CA ARG A 312 -15.07 -13.77 22.67
C ARG A 312 -15.91 -14.88 22.04
N LEU A 313 -15.57 -15.34 20.84
CA LEU A 313 -16.25 -16.45 20.19
C LEU A 313 -15.68 -17.81 20.58
N VAL A 314 -14.45 -17.83 21.10
CA VAL A 314 -13.68 -19.05 21.39
C VAL A 314 -13.46 -19.31 22.89
N GLY A 315 -13.85 -18.37 23.75
CA GLY A 315 -13.77 -18.49 25.21
C GLY A 315 -15.10 -18.14 25.85
#